data_AF-A0A529W5P3-F1
#
_entry.id   AF-A0A529W5P3-F1
#
_cell.length_a   1.000
_cell.length_b   1.000
_cell.length_c   1.000
_cell.angle_alpha   90.00
_cell.angle_beta   90.00
_cell.angle_gamma   90.00
#
_symmetry.space_group_name_H-M   'P 1'
#
loop_
_entity.id
_entity.type
_entity.pdbx_description
1 polymer ?
#
loop_
_entity_poly.entity_id
_entity_poly.type
_entity_poly.pdbx_seq_one_letter_code
_entity_poly.pdbx_strand_id
1 'polypeptide(L)' 'MLTEERHLLIRDQLAADGKVLAGELASRFGVSEDTVRRDLRELAKAGQLRRVYG' A
#
# COMPACT_ATOMS: atom_id res chain seq x y z
N MET A 1 -10.46 3.66 9.20
CA MET A 1 -9.79 4.31 8.06
C MET A 1 -10.46 3.87 6.77
N LEU A 2 -10.78 4.79 5.87
CA LEU A 2 -11.37 4.46 4.57
C LEU A 2 -10.33 3.87 3.62
N THR A 3 -10.77 3.04 2.67
CA THR A 3 -9.87 2.40 1.70
C THR A 3 -9.19 3.43 0.80
N GLU A 4 -9.94 4.43 0.30
CA GLU A 4 -9.39 5.48 -0.57
C GLU A 4 -8.34 6.33 0.16
N GLU A 5 -8.59 6.69 1.41
CA GLU A 5 -7.63 7.40 2.27
C GLU A 5 -6.33 6.59 2.41
N ARG A 6 -6.45 5.27 2.60
CA ARG A 6 -5.27 4.38 2.72
C ARG A 6 -4.51 4.28 1.42
N HIS A 7 -5.21 4.24 0.30
CA HIS A 7 -4.61 4.24 -1.02
C HIS A 7 -3.81 5.52 -1.30
N LEU A 8 -4.33 6.68 -0.88
CA LEU A 8 -3.60 7.95 -0.96
C LEU A 8 -2.32 7.90 -0.14
N LEU A 9 -2.39 7.50 1.14
CA LEU A 9 -1.20 7.41 2.00
C LEU A 9 -0.16 6.41 1.48
N ILE A 10 -0.59 5.29 0.89
CA ILE A 10 0.32 4.32 0.27
C ILE A 10 1.08 4.96 -0.91
N ARG A 11 0.38 5.73 -1.76
CA ARG A 11 1.02 6.42 -2.90
C ARG A 11 1.99 7.49 -2.43
N ASP A 12 1.60 8.28 -1.45
CA ASP A 12 2.46 9.33 -0.89
C ASP A 12 3.74 8.73 -0.29
N GLN A 13 3.60 7.61 0.45
CA GLN A 13 4.76 6.92 0.99
C GLN A 13 5.65 6.33 -0.10
N LEU A 14 5.05 5.73 -1.14
CA LEU A 14 5.79 5.20 -2.28
C LEU A 14 6.52 6.31 -3.04
N ALA A 15 5.92 7.48 -3.19
CA ALA A 15 6.53 8.64 -3.83
C ALA A 15 7.70 9.19 -3.00
N ALA A 16 7.59 9.18 -1.66
CA ALA A 16 8.63 9.66 -0.77
C ALA A 16 9.82 8.69 -0.64
N ASP A 17 9.55 7.39 -0.46
CA ASP A 17 10.58 6.39 -0.12
C ASP A 17 11.05 5.56 -1.33
N GLY A 18 10.33 5.63 -2.45
CA GLY A 18 10.58 4.82 -3.65
C GLY A 18 10.18 3.35 -3.54
N LYS A 19 9.85 2.86 -2.34
CA LYS A 19 9.33 1.51 -2.08
C LYS A 19 8.46 1.51 -0.82
N VAL A 20 7.57 0.53 -0.73
CA VAL A 20 6.76 0.30 0.48
C VAL A 20 6.71 -1.18 0.80
N LEU A 21 6.67 -1.51 2.09
CA LEU A 21 6.53 -2.88 2.58
C LEU A 21 5.16 -3.05 3.24
N ALA A 22 4.49 -4.18 2.95
CA ALA A 22 3.15 -4.43 3.45
C ALA A 22 3.11 -4.48 4.99
N GLY A 23 4.10 -5.11 5.63
CA GLY A 23 4.18 -5.19 7.09
C GLY A 23 4.38 -3.84 7.78
N GLU A 24 5.19 -2.94 7.20
CA GLU A 24 5.40 -1.59 7.72
C GLU A 24 4.12 -0.76 7.59
N LEU A 25 3.49 -0.78 6.42
CA LEU A 25 2.22 -0.12 6.17
C LEU A 25 1.11 -0.66 7.09
N ALA A 26 1.06 -1.97 7.32
CA ALA A 26 0.08 -2.60 8.21
C ALA A 26 0.23 -2.08 9.64
N SER A 27 1.47 -2.06 10.15
CA SER A 27 1.79 -1.53 11.47
C SER A 27 1.44 -0.03 11.57
N ARG A 28 1.75 0.75 10.53
CA ARG A 28 1.49 2.20 10.51
C ARG A 28 0.01 2.55 10.44
N PHE A 29 -0.77 1.80 9.66
CA PHE A 29 -2.20 2.04 9.49
C PHE A 29 -3.05 1.33 10.56
N GLY A 30 -2.45 0.48 11.39
CA GLY A 30 -3.18 -0.30 12.39
C GLY A 30 -4.14 -1.32 11.77
N VAL A 31 -3.81 -1.87 10.61
CA VAL A 31 -4.62 -2.86 9.89
C VAL A 31 -3.84 -4.15 9.68
N SER A 32 -4.52 -5.22 9.27
CA SER A 32 -3.83 -6.48 8.94
C SER A 32 -2.97 -6.33 7.69
N GLU A 33 -1.88 -7.11 7.62
CA GLU A 33 -1.04 -7.15 6.43
C GLU A 33 -1.82 -7.64 5.20
N ASP A 34 -2.80 -8.53 5.38
CA ASP A 34 -3.68 -8.97 4.29
C ASP A 34 -4.50 -7.81 3.70
N THR A 35 -5.00 -6.91 4.55
CA THR A 35 -5.70 -5.69 4.11
C THR A 35 -4.80 -4.84 3.23
N VAL A 36 -3.57 -4.59 3.68
CA VAL A 36 -2.59 -3.81 2.90
C VAL A 36 -2.21 -4.52 1.60
N ARG A 37 -1.99 -5.84 1.63
CA ARG A 37 -1.69 -6.60 0.40
C ARG A 37 -2.84 -6.53 -0.60
N ARG A 38 -4.09 -6.53 -0.14
CA ARG A 38 -5.26 -6.32 -1.00
C ARG A 38 -5.23 -4.93 -1.63
N ASP A 39 -4.95 -3.89 -0.85
CA ASP A 39 -4.83 -2.52 -1.37
C ASP A 39 -3.70 -2.39 -2.39
N LEU A 40 -2.52 -2.92 -2.08
CA LEU A 40 -1.38 -2.93 -3.00
C LEU A 40 -1.70 -3.69 -4.29
N ARG A 41 -2.49 -4.77 -4.23
CA ARG A 41 -2.94 -5.49 -5.44
C ARG A 41 -3.87 -4.64 -6.29
N GLU A 42 -4.84 -3.94 -5.68
CA GLU A 42 -5.77 -3.09 -6.43
C GLU A 42 -5.05 -1.88 -7.05
N LEU A 43 -4.14 -1.24 -6.31
CA LEU A 43 -3.29 -0.16 -6.82
C LEU A 43 -2.37 -0.64 -7.96
N ALA A 44 -1.83 -1.86 -7.86
CA ALA A 44 -1.03 -2.45 -8.93
C ALA A 44 -1.85 -2.74 -10.19
N LYS A 45 -3.06 -3.31 -10.03
CA LYS A 45 -3.99 -3.53 -11.15
C LYS A 45 -4.39 -2.22 -11.84
N ALA A 46 -4.51 -1.14 -11.07
CA ALA A 46 -4.76 0.20 -11.58
C ALA A 46 -3.52 0.87 -12.23
N GLY A 47 -2.36 0.19 -12.26
CA GLY A 47 -1.13 0.70 -12.87
C GLY A 47 -0.41 1.77 -12.04
N GLN A 48 -0.77 1.96 -10.78
CA GLN A 48 -0.27 3.05 -9.93
C GLN A 48 0.98 2.65 -9.15
N LEU A 49 1.23 1.35 -9.00
CA LEU A 49 2.46 0.84 -8.44
C LEU A 49 2.85 -0.47 -9.11
N ARG A 50 4.14 -0.81 -9.02
CA ARG A 50 4.67 -2.08 -9.52
C ARG A 50 5.08 -2.95 -8.35
N ARG A 51 4.56 -4.18 -8.30
CA ARG A 51 4.98 -5.18 -7.32
C ARG A 51 6.31 -5.78 -7.77
N VAL A 52 7.31 -5.72 -6.88
CA VAL A 52 8.66 -6.24 -7.11
C VAL A 52 8.93 -7.54 -6.35
N TYR A 53 8.25 -7.76 -5.22
CA TYR A 53 8.28 -9.01 -4.47
C TYR A 53 6.82 -9.48 -4.26
N GLY A 54 6.58 -10.74 -4.63
CA GLY A 54 5.27 -11.39 -4.69
C GLY A 54 4.84 -11.96 -3.36
#